data_AF-A0A7L4YQV5-F1
#
_entry.id   AF-A0A7L4YQV5-F1
#
_cell.length_a   1.000
_cell.length_b   1.000
_cell.length_c   1.000
_cell.angle_alpha   90.00
_cell.angle_beta   90.00
_cell.angle_gamma   90.00
#
_symmetry.space_group_name_H-M   'P 1'
#
loop_
_entity.id
_entity.type
_entity.pdbx_description
1 polymer ?
#
loop_
_entity_poly.entity_id
_entity_poly.type
_entity_poly.pdbx_seq_one_letter_code
_entity_poly.pdbx_strand_id
1 'polypeptide(L)'
;MSPSEQPKKRPKGGVVRRSADASASAPAPAAKKASAGKKSVAKGTAAKAPAGKKTAAKKPAAKQAPTKKVTAKKVSVKQGARPRPATVVPEPTVRTYFAESGGLRPLVGLTGALAVAGTALLVVADYVPYLRLDGQEVSAPISVWSILGHVLLLALALIAGGALIVGRGGRTAITALVPLIALAPGKLLIAWYDGDFLLTHPGLEYYFGTAYTTTAIEGLAGRAIMMAGCAVLALAGLTAIAAWRTMTERDLIPLEGARYFPSGAAVVCAVLAIIALAVPAAVPAVQKYTDPSGFVLTRDIQAPASAVSIGGVALAGGIVLMVGWLVAGAFVGSRSTRTALVGGLVGIAVVAGSSALFNLRDVLAGPDVVGGPRLYLYAAAGVLAAVAAVYAAKSRMPERDELVSDAVAEPV
;
A
#
# COMPACT_ATOMS: atom_id res chain seq x y z
N MET A 1 70.83 2.20 -22.41
CA MET A 1 69.46 1.98 -22.94
C MET A 1 68.84 0.87 -22.12
N SER A 2 67.87 1.19 -21.26
CA SER A 2 67.18 0.18 -20.45
C SER A 2 65.97 -0.39 -21.21
N PRO A 3 65.58 -1.66 -21.00
CA PRO A 3 64.42 -2.24 -21.67
C PRO A 3 63.13 -1.56 -21.20
N SER A 4 62.23 -1.29 -22.14
CA SER A 4 60.92 -0.70 -21.87
C SER A 4 59.98 -1.66 -21.16
N GLU A 5 59.41 -1.22 -20.03
CA GLU A 5 58.27 -1.92 -19.42
C GLU A 5 57.07 -1.91 -20.36
N GLN A 6 56.59 -3.09 -20.74
CA GLN A 6 55.34 -3.18 -21.50
C GLN A 6 54.15 -2.87 -20.58
N PRO A 7 53.21 -2.00 -20.98
CA PRO A 7 52.03 -1.72 -20.19
C PRO A 7 51.15 -2.97 -20.09
N LYS A 8 51.03 -3.53 -18.88
CA LYS A 8 50.08 -4.62 -18.58
C LYS A 8 48.67 -4.18 -19.00
N LYS A 9 48.12 -4.86 -20.02
CA LYS A 9 46.71 -4.70 -20.41
C LYS A 9 45.84 -4.94 -19.17
N ARG A 10 45.15 -3.90 -18.69
CA ARG A 10 44.12 -4.05 -17.66
C ARG A 10 43.08 -5.08 -18.17
N PRO A 11 42.66 -6.05 -17.34
CA PRO A 11 41.53 -6.90 -17.72
C PRO A 11 40.32 -6.00 -17.96
N LYS A 12 39.63 -6.21 -19.08
CA LYS A 12 38.33 -5.55 -19.32
C LYS A 12 37.39 -5.98 -18.20
N GLY A 13 36.66 -5.01 -17.61
CA GLY A 13 35.66 -5.30 -16.59
C GLY A 13 34.62 -6.25 -17.16
N GLY A 14 34.61 -7.50 -16.66
CA GLY A 14 33.57 -8.47 -16.97
C GLY A 14 32.58 -8.53 -15.80
N VAL A 15 31.30 -8.68 -16.12
CA VAL A 15 30.25 -8.88 -15.10
C VAL A 15 30.54 -10.17 -14.34
N VAL A 16 30.97 -10.05 -13.09
CA VAL A 16 31.10 -11.21 -12.19
C VAL A 16 29.73 -11.49 -11.57
N ARG A 17 28.87 -12.17 -12.33
CA ARG A 17 27.64 -12.74 -11.77
C ARG A 17 28.01 -13.81 -10.74
N ARG A 18 27.63 -13.60 -9.48
CA ARG A 18 27.73 -14.63 -8.42
C ARG A 18 26.63 -15.69 -8.62
N SER A 19 26.78 -16.53 -9.64
CA SER A 19 25.91 -17.68 -9.86
C SER A 19 26.13 -18.74 -8.78
N ALA A 20 25.05 -19.39 -8.33
CA ALA A 20 25.12 -20.46 -7.34
C ALA A 20 26.04 -21.64 -7.76
N ASP A 21 26.15 -21.88 -9.07
CA ASP A 21 26.95 -22.98 -9.66
C ASP A 21 28.43 -22.93 -9.27
N ALA A 22 28.99 -21.74 -9.03
CA ALA A 22 30.37 -21.57 -8.58
C ALA A 22 30.63 -22.12 -7.16
N SER A 23 29.58 -22.48 -6.40
CA SER A 23 29.67 -23.00 -5.03
C SER A 23 29.42 -24.52 -4.94
N ALA A 24 29.09 -25.19 -6.05
CA ALA A 24 28.66 -26.59 -6.06
C ALA A 24 29.81 -27.62 -6.05
N SER A 25 31.08 -27.18 -6.09
CA SER A 25 32.27 -28.04 -6.25
C SER A 25 33.03 -28.37 -4.95
N ALA A 26 32.49 -27.99 -3.78
CA ALA A 26 33.09 -28.33 -2.48
C ALA A 26 32.46 -29.60 -1.88
N PRO A 27 33.23 -30.65 -1.53
CA PRO A 27 32.70 -31.86 -0.91
C PRO A 27 32.22 -31.59 0.53
N ALA A 28 31.00 -32.03 0.85
CA ALA A 28 30.37 -31.78 2.15
C ALA A 28 30.98 -32.62 3.28
N PRO A 29 31.41 -32.02 4.40
CA PRO A 29 31.84 -32.76 5.59
C PRO A 29 30.64 -33.29 6.40
N ALA A 30 30.82 -34.47 7.01
CA ALA A 30 29.74 -35.24 7.63
C ALA A 30 29.14 -34.60 8.90
N ALA A 31 27.82 -34.82 9.09
CA ALA A 31 27.07 -34.30 10.23
C ALA A 31 27.45 -34.98 11.57
N LYS A 32 27.63 -34.19 12.62
CA LYS A 32 27.71 -34.67 14.02
C LYS A 32 26.43 -34.32 14.80
N LYS A 33 25.90 -35.33 15.52
CA LYS A 33 24.82 -35.23 16.51
C LYS A 33 25.33 -34.65 17.85
N ALA A 34 24.38 -34.41 18.77
CA ALA A 34 24.48 -34.02 20.19
C ALA A 34 24.31 -32.50 20.46
N SER A 35 23.67 -32.06 21.55
CA SER A 35 22.87 -32.75 22.58
C SER A 35 21.97 -31.75 23.35
N ALA A 36 20.98 -32.25 24.08
CA ALA A 36 20.03 -31.44 24.87
C ALA A 36 20.64 -30.81 26.15
N GLY A 37 20.04 -29.72 26.63
CA GLY A 37 20.36 -29.09 27.92
C GLY A 37 19.23 -28.23 28.47
N LYS A 38 18.54 -28.70 29.52
CA LYS A 38 17.53 -27.94 30.29
C LYS A 38 18.21 -26.94 31.24
N LYS A 39 17.57 -25.79 31.53
CA LYS A 39 17.24 -25.38 32.91
C LYS A 39 16.26 -24.20 32.99
N SER A 40 15.54 -24.17 34.10
CA SER A 40 14.48 -23.23 34.51
C SER A 40 14.92 -22.37 35.70
N VAL A 41 14.22 -21.25 35.98
CA VAL A 41 13.94 -20.62 37.30
C VAL A 41 13.15 -19.31 37.00
N ALA A 42 11.85 -19.18 37.37
CA ALA A 42 11.31 -18.64 38.63
C ALA A 42 11.83 -17.23 39.00
N LYS A 43 11.11 -16.28 39.61
CA LYS A 43 9.70 -15.99 39.97
C LYS A 43 9.82 -14.70 40.81
N GLY A 44 9.02 -13.67 40.56
CA GLY A 44 9.05 -12.41 41.34
C GLY A 44 7.67 -11.76 41.43
N THR A 45 7.23 -11.39 42.64
CA THR A 45 5.86 -10.95 42.97
C THR A 45 5.84 -9.75 43.91
N ALA A 46 4.66 -9.16 44.09
CA ALA A 46 4.27 -8.03 44.97
C ALA A 46 4.54 -6.62 44.38
N ALA A 47 3.61 -5.65 44.28
CA ALA A 47 2.35 -5.28 44.97
C ALA A 47 2.50 -4.23 46.09
N LYS A 48 2.01 -3.00 45.84
CA LYS A 48 1.23 -2.18 46.81
C LYS A 48 0.64 -0.90 46.18
N ALA A 49 -0.59 -0.57 46.59
CA ALA A 49 -1.24 0.75 46.50
C ALA A 49 -0.91 1.57 47.79
N PRO A 50 -1.53 2.73 48.17
CA PRO A 50 -2.75 3.37 47.65
C PRO A 50 -2.88 4.94 47.68
N ALA A 51 -3.98 5.42 47.07
CA ALA A 51 -4.92 6.51 47.44
C ALA A 51 -4.53 7.82 48.18
N GLY A 52 -5.08 8.94 47.67
CA GLY A 52 -5.50 10.16 48.42
C GLY A 52 -6.14 11.20 47.47
N LYS A 53 -7.43 11.57 47.52
CA LYS A 53 -8.27 12.31 48.51
C LYS A 53 -8.42 13.83 48.24
N LYS A 54 -9.70 14.28 48.25
CA LYS A 54 -10.25 15.66 48.49
C LYS A 54 -10.05 16.72 47.36
N THR A 55 -10.91 17.75 47.12
CA THR A 55 -12.24 18.11 47.69
C THR A 55 -13.18 18.94 46.75
N ALA A 56 -14.40 19.16 47.25
CA ALA A 56 -15.49 20.13 46.95
C ALA A 56 -15.08 21.63 46.78
N ALA A 57 -15.95 22.63 46.46
CA ALA A 57 -17.40 22.76 46.72
C ALA A 57 -18.16 23.87 45.91
N LYS A 58 -19.51 23.77 45.91
CA LYS A 58 -20.61 24.81 45.93
C LYS A 58 -20.52 26.08 45.03
N LYS A 59 -21.49 26.37 44.14
CA LYS A 59 -22.84 27.05 44.31
C LYS A 59 -22.75 28.59 44.57
N PRO A 60 -23.77 29.45 44.29
CA PRO A 60 -25.18 29.21 43.89
C PRO A 60 -25.76 30.12 42.77
N ALA A 61 -27.10 30.19 42.67
CA ALA A 61 -27.91 30.72 41.56
C ALA A 61 -28.60 32.09 41.80
N ALA A 62 -29.11 32.70 40.72
CA ALA A 62 -30.09 33.81 40.64
C ALA A 62 -30.49 34.02 39.14
N LYS A 63 -31.63 34.56 38.70
CA LYS A 63 -33.03 34.71 39.21
C LYS A 63 -33.91 35.25 38.06
N GLN A 64 -35.17 34.80 37.93
CA GLN A 64 -36.30 35.52 37.26
C GLN A 64 -36.17 35.79 35.73
N ALA A 65 -37.22 36.05 34.92
CA ALA A 65 -38.65 36.31 35.15
C ALA A 65 -39.54 35.70 34.02
N PRO A 66 -40.89 35.67 34.13
CA PRO A 66 -41.79 34.97 33.19
C PRO A 66 -42.55 35.90 32.22
N THR A 67 -42.95 35.39 31.04
CA THR A 67 -43.92 36.09 30.16
C THR A 67 -44.85 35.19 29.33
N LYS A 68 -46.15 35.44 29.52
CA LYS A 68 -47.29 35.32 28.59
C LYS A 68 -47.62 33.95 27.93
N LYS A 69 -48.65 33.32 28.49
CA LYS A 69 -49.64 32.51 27.76
C LYS A 69 -50.14 33.24 26.51
N VAL A 70 -50.25 32.54 25.38
CA VAL A 70 -51.20 32.85 24.29
C VAL A 70 -52.00 31.59 23.99
N THR A 71 -53.27 31.59 24.38
CA THR A 71 -54.23 30.50 24.10
C THR A 71 -54.73 30.58 22.66
N ALA A 72 -54.13 29.81 21.76
CA ALA A 72 -54.66 29.61 20.41
C ALA A 72 -55.80 28.57 20.42
N LYS A 73 -57.01 29.03 20.08
CA LYS A 73 -58.26 28.25 20.06
C LYS A 73 -58.24 27.25 18.89
N LYS A 74 -57.87 26.00 19.15
CA LYS A 74 -57.73 24.96 18.11
C LYS A 74 -59.11 24.38 17.74
N VAL A 75 -59.62 24.74 16.56
CA VAL A 75 -60.87 24.20 16.01
C VAL A 75 -60.64 22.76 15.54
N SER A 76 -61.39 21.82 16.10
CA SER A 76 -61.32 20.39 15.78
C SER A 76 -62.14 20.03 14.54
N VAL A 77 -61.59 20.30 13.35
CA VAL A 77 -62.16 19.75 12.11
C VAL A 77 -61.79 18.26 12.02
N LYS A 78 -62.79 17.39 12.20
CA LYS A 78 -62.66 15.93 12.14
C LYS A 78 -62.52 15.44 10.68
N GLN A 79 -61.38 15.73 10.04
CA GLN A 79 -61.06 15.18 8.72
C GLN A 79 -60.86 13.67 8.83
N GLY A 80 -61.61 12.91 8.03
CA GLY A 80 -61.54 11.45 8.00
C GLY A 80 -60.16 10.95 7.59
N ALA A 81 -59.59 10.06 8.39
CA ALA A 81 -58.32 9.41 8.10
C ALA A 81 -58.46 8.49 6.88
N ARG A 82 -58.12 8.99 5.68
CA ARG A 82 -57.79 8.10 4.56
C ARG A 82 -56.56 7.28 4.97
N PRO A 83 -56.56 5.95 4.78
CA PRO A 83 -55.38 5.14 5.04
C PRO A 83 -54.24 5.65 4.15
N ARG A 84 -53.16 6.10 4.80
CA ARG A 84 -51.95 6.57 4.12
C ARG A 84 -51.37 5.35 3.39
N PRO A 85 -51.16 5.38 2.05
CA PRO A 85 -50.56 4.25 1.36
C PRO A 85 -49.21 3.96 2.02
N ALA A 86 -48.97 2.70 2.36
CA ALA A 86 -47.72 2.29 2.99
C ALA A 86 -46.57 2.72 2.08
N THR A 87 -45.70 3.61 2.60
CA THR A 87 -44.54 4.09 1.86
C THR A 87 -43.61 2.91 1.68
N VAL A 88 -43.73 2.20 0.56
CA VAL A 88 -42.81 1.12 0.17
C VAL A 88 -41.42 1.75 0.14
N VAL A 89 -40.61 1.44 1.15
CA VAL A 89 -39.22 1.91 1.23
C VAL A 89 -38.52 1.31 0.02
N PRO A 90 -38.09 2.10 -0.97
CA PRO A 90 -37.49 1.56 -2.18
C PRO A 90 -36.20 0.86 -1.79
N GLU A 91 -36.08 -0.42 -2.16
CA GLU A 91 -34.87 -1.20 -1.90
C GLU A 91 -33.66 -0.46 -2.51
N PRO A 92 -32.57 -0.25 -1.75
CA PRO A 92 -31.41 0.51 -2.21
C PRO A 92 -30.62 -0.30 -3.26
N THR A 93 -31.10 -0.27 -4.50
CA THR A 93 -30.41 -0.87 -5.66
C THR A 93 -29.06 -0.20 -5.87
N VAL A 94 -28.12 -0.89 -6.53
CA VAL A 94 -26.77 -0.34 -6.82
C VAL A 94 -26.83 1.04 -7.50
N ARG A 95 -27.89 1.33 -8.28
CA ARG A 95 -28.13 2.66 -8.88
C ARG A 95 -28.36 3.79 -7.87
N THR A 96 -28.92 3.55 -6.68
CA THR A 96 -29.25 4.63 -5.73
C THR A 96 -28.02 5.27 -5.08
N TYR A 97 -26.87 4.61 -5.12
CA TYR A 97 -25.60 5.11 -4.58
C TYR A 97 -24.82 6.02 -5.56
N PHE A 98 -25.14 5.95 -6.85
CA PHE A 98 -24.42 6.66 -7.92
C PHE A 98 -25.33 7.69 -8.60
N ALA A 99 -25.30 8.93 -8.10
CA ALA A 99 -25.97 10.04 -8.74
C ALA A 99 -25.35 10.34 -10.12
N GLU A 100 -26.17 10.68 -11.11
CA GLU A 100 -25.68 11.01 -12.45
C GLU A 100 -24.82 12.27 -12.42
N SER A 101 -23.53 12.12 -12.72
CA SER A 101 -22.59 13.25 -12.80
C SER A 101 -22.96 14.15 -13.99
N GLY A 102 -23.44 15.36 -13.71
CA GLY A 102 -23.66 16.38 -14.74
C GLY A 102 -22.37 16.68 -15.51
N GLY A 103 -22.46 16.67 -16.85
CA GLY A 103 -21.41 17.14 -17.77
C GLY A 103 -20.14 16.29 -17.93
N LEU A 104 -19.59 15.71 -16.86
CA LEU A 104 -18.20 15.19 -16.85
C LEU A 104 -18.05 13.67 -16.79
N ARG A 105 -19.08 12.91 -17.19
CA ARG A 105 -18.98 11.46 -17.49
C ARG A 105 -17.72 11.06 -18.29
N PRO A 106 -17.29 11.77 -19.36
CA PRO A 106 -16.07 11.39 -20.09
C PRO A 106 -14.78 11.44 -19.24
N LEU A 107 -14.64 12.38 -18.29
CA LEU A 107 -13.46 12.41 -17.40
C LEU A 107 -13.42 11.21 -16.45
N VAL A 108 -14.60 10.77 -15.98
CA VAL A 108 -14.72 9.56 -15.14
C VAL A 108 -14.28 8.33 -15.92
N GLY A 109 -14.80 8.15 -17.14
CA GLY A 109 -14.40 7.03 -18.01
C GLY A 109 -12.93 7.08 -18.40
N LEU A 110 -12.40 8.26 -18.72
CA LEU A 110 -10.98 8.48 -19.02
C LEU A 110 -10.08 8.12 -17.83
N THR A 111 -10.47 8.50 -16.60
CA THR A 111 -9.75 8.10 -15.37
C THR A 111 -9.62 6.58 -15.29
N GLY A 112 -10.72 5.85 -15.53
CA GLY A 112 -10.73 4.39 -15.53
C GLY A 112 -9.90 3.78 -16.65
N ALA A 113 -10.00 4.31 -17.87
CA ALA A 113 -9.23 3.85 -19.02
C ALA A 113 -7.72 4.04 -18.85
N LEU A 114 -7.29 5.22 -18.37
CA LEU A 114 -5.89 5.50 -18.06
C LEU A 114 -5.39 4.59 -16.92
N ALA A 115 -6.19 4.36 -15.87
CA ALA A 115 -5.78 3.47 -14.78
C ALA A 115 -5.60 2.00 -15.22
N VAL A 116 -6.48 1.49 -16.09
CA VAL A 116 -6.34 0.16 -16.72
C VAL A 116 -5.10 0.12 -17.63
N ALA A 117 -4.96 1.07 -18.56
CA ALA A 117 -3.85 1.09 -19.52
C ALA A 117 -2.49 1.23 -18.81
N GLY A 118 -2.38 2.14 -17.84
CA GLY A 118 -1.16 2.36 -17.07
C GLY A 118 -0.78 1.13 -16.25
N THR A 119 -1.75 0.48 -15.59
CA THR A 119 -1.49 -0.77 -14.84
C THR A 119 -1.10 -1.92 -15.76
N ALA A 120 -1.72 -2.05 -16.93
CA ALA A 120 -1.34 -3.05 -17.93
C ALA A 120 0.09 -2.84 -18.43
N LEU A 121 0.50 -1.59 -18.69
CA LEU A 121 1.90 -1.26 -19.02
C LEU A 121 2.86 -1.64 -17.89
N LEU A 122 2.53 -1.36 -16.62
CA LEU A 122 3.37 -1.79 -15.49
C LEU A 122 3.55 -3.31 -15.43
N VAL A 123 2.51 -4.09 -15.75
CA VAL A 123 2.60 -5.55 -15.78
C VAL A 123 3.45 -6.02 -16.96
N VAL A 124 3.23 -5.48 -18.16
CA VAL A 124 4.01 -5.84 -19.36
C VAL A 124 5.50 -5.52 -19.16
N ALA A 125 5.83 -4.43 -18.48
CA ALA A 125 7.22 -4.03 -18.20
C ALA A 125 8.03 -5.10 -17.43
N ASP A 126 7.41 -5.88 -16.55
CA ASP A 126 8.09 -6.93 -15.75
C ASP A 126 8.45 -8.16 -16.62
N TYR A 127 7.76 -8.37 -17.75
CA TYR A 127 8.03 -9.47 -18.69
C TYR A 127 8.96 -9.10 -19.86
N VAL A 128 9.46 -7.85 -19.90
CA VAL A 128 10.36 -7.35 -20.94
C VAL A 128 11.73 -7.05 -20.30
N PRO A 129 12.87 -7.28 -20.98
CA PRO A 129 14.18 -6.90 -20.47
C PRO A 129 14.19 -5.43 -19.98
N TYR A 130 14.57 -5.24 -18.71
CA TYR A 130 14.43 -3.96 -18.01
C TYR A 130 15.66 -3.08 -18.22
N LEU A 131 16.85 -3.66 -18.03
CA LEU A 131 18.15 -3.01 -18.17
C LEU A 131 19.18 -3.94 -18.82
N ARG A 132 20.27 -3.37 -19.32
CA ARG A 132 21.49 -4.09 -19.66
C ARG A 132 22.66 -3.53 -18.83
N LEU A 133 23.37 -4.40 -18.13
CA LEU A 133 24.48 -4.07 -17.23
C LEU A 133 25.77 -4.65 -17.83
N ASP A 134 26.70 -3.78 -18.25
CA ASP A 134 27.94 -4.12 -19.00
C ASP A 134 27.73 -5.25 -20.06
N GLY A 135 26.64 -5.17 -20.84
CA GLY A 135 26.32 -6.14 -21.90
C GLY A 135 25.37 -7.27 -21.49
N GLN A 136 25.19 -7.56 -20.20
CA GLN A 136 24.26 -8.60 -19.73
C GLN A 136 22.84 -8.03 -19.53
N GLU A 137 21.83 -8.64 -20.15
CA GLU A 137 20.44 -8.25 -19.93
C GLU A 137 19.91 -8.71 -18.56
N VAL A 138 19.12 -7.83 -17.93
CA VAL A 138 18.50 -8.03 -16.63
C VAL A 138 16.99 -7.88 -16.78
N SER A 139 16.28 -8.95 -16.43
CA SER A 139 14.81 -9.06 -16.45
C SER A 139 14.31 -9.50 -15.07
N ALA A 140 13.04 -9.23 -14.79
CA ALA A 140 12.43 -9.69 -13.55
C ALA A 140 12.24 -11.22 -13.56
N PRO A 141 12.48 -11.92 -12.44
CA PRO A 141 12.32 -13.36 -12.35
C PRO A 141 10.84 -13.74 -12.34
N ILE A 142 10.39 -14.33 -13.45
CA ILE A 142 9.02 -14.84 -13.60
C ILE A 142 8.82 -15.96 -12.57
N SER A 143 7.88 -15.74 -11.65
CA SER A 143 7.55 -16.67 -10.57
C SER A 143 6.07 -16.56 -10.20
N VAL A 144 5.55 -17.56 -9.49
CA VAL A 144 4.16 -17.58 -8.99
C VAL A 144 3.83 -16.32 -8.17
N TRP A 145 4.79 -15.81 -7.39
CA TRP A 145 4.64 -14.59 -6.61
C TRP A 145 4.56 -13.33 -7.48
N SER A 146 5.35 -13.25 -8.56
CA SER A 146 5.24 -12.17 -9.56
C SER A 146 3.86 -12.19 -10.22
N ILE A 147 3.42 -13.38 -10.67
CA ILE A 147 2.12 -13.57 -11.32
C ILE A 147 0.98 -13.15 -10.38
N LEU A 148 1.01 -13.59 -9.12
CA LEU A 148 -0.02 -13.25 -8.13
C LEU A 148 -0.05 -11.73 -7.83
N GLY A 149 1.12 -11.08 -7.72
CA GLY A 149 1.22 -9.63 -7.57
C GLY A 149 0.61 -8.88 -8.76
N HIS A 150 0.90 -9.31 -9.99
CA HIS A 150 0.31 -8.73 -11.20
C HIS A 150 -1.20 -8.96 -11.29
N VAL A 151 -1.68 -10.16 -10.97
CA VAL A 151 -3.12 -10.48 -10.97
C VAL A 151 -3.87 -9.61 -9.98
N LEU A 152 -3.33 -9.34 -8.78
CA LEU A 152 -3.95 -8.43 -7.82
C LEU A 152 -4.04 -6.99 -8.36
N LEU A 153 -2.96 -6.44 -8.92
CA LEU A 153 -2.96 -5.09 -9.51
C LEU A 153 -3.92 -4.99 -10.70
N LEU A 154 -3.90 -5.96 -11.62
CA LEU A 154 -4.80 -6.00 -12.77
C LEU A 154 -6.27 -6.17 -12.35
N ALA A 155 -6.57 -7.02 -11.38
CA ALA A 155 -7.93 -7.19 -10.88
C ALA A 155 -8.46 -5.87 -10.29
N LEU A 156 -7.68 -5.17 -9.48
CA LEU A 156 -8.04 -3.85 -8.96
C LEU A 156 -8.28 -2.84 -10.09
N ALA A 157 -7.35 -2.75 -11.04
CA ALA A 157 -7.44 -1.79 -12.15
C ALA A 157 -8.62 -2.10 -13.09
N LEU A 158 -8.87 -3.36 -13.44
CA LEU A 158 -9.98 -3.78 -14.30
C LEU A 158 -11.33 -3.62 -13.61
N ILE A 159 -11.45 -3.98 -12.32
CA ILE A 159 -12.72 -3.85 -11.58
C ILE A 159 -13.04 -2.38 -11.34
N ALA A 160 -12.11 -1.60 -10.76
CA ALA A 160 -12.35 -0.20 -10.44
C ALA A 160 -12.37 0.68 -11.71
N GLY A 161 -11.38 0.53 -12.59
CA GLY A 161 -11.31 1.27 -13.85
C GLY A 161 -12.45 0.89 -14.80
N GLY A 162 -12.79 -0.39 -14.93
CA GLY A 162 -13.96 -0.84 -15.69
C GLY A 162 -15.27 -0.29 -15.12
N ALA A 163 -15.44 -0.26 -13.79
CA ALA A 163 -16.60 0.38 -13.17
C ALA A 163 -16.67 1.89 -13.45
N LEU A 164 -15.54 2.59 -13.57
CA LEU A 164 -15.50 4.01 -13.98
C LEU A 164 -15.84 4.20 -15.47
N ILE A 165 -15.29 3.36 -16.36
CA ILE A 165 -15.60 3.36 -17.80
C ILE A 165 -17.10 3.14 -18.06
N VAL A 166 -17.72 2.21 -17.34
CA VAL A 166 -19.16 1.90 -17.44
C VAL A 166 -20.03 2.88 -16.63
N GLY A 167 -19.43 3.88 -15.96
CA GLY A 167 -20.15 4.90 -15.19
C GLY A 167 -20.84 4.39 -13.91
N ARG A 168 -20.40 3.25 -13.37
CA ARG A 168 -20.97 2.54 -12.20
C ARG A 168 -20.08 2.57 -10.95
N GLY A 169 -18.85 3.09 -11.02
CA GLY A 169 -17.88 3.02 -9.91
C GLY A 169 -17.90 4.21 -8.93
N GLY A 170 -18.30 5.40 -9.39
CA GLY A 170 -18.35 6.62 -8.59
C GLY A 170 -17.07 6.93 -7.80
N ARG A 171 -17.23 7.54 -6.62
CA ARG A 171 -16.12 7.84 -5.70
C ARG A 171 -15.41 6.59 -5.20
N THR A 172 -16.16 5.51 -5.00
CA THR A 172 -15.66 4.21 -4.53
C THR A 172 -14.55 3.63 -5.41
N ALA A 173 -14.77 3.60 -6.73
CA ALA A 173 -13.77 3.12 -7.67
C ALA A 173 -12.58 4.09 -7.79
N ILE A 174 -12.78 5.41 -7.74
CA ILE A 174 -11.63 6.35 -7.68
C ILE A 174 -10.80 6.11 -6.41
N THR A 175 -11.42 5.99 -5.22
CA THR A 175 -10.68 5.72 -3.98
C THR A 175 -9.88 4.44 -4.03
N ALA A 176 -10.41 3.38 -4.66
CA ALA A 176 -9.68 2.13 -4.82
C ALA A 176 -8.41 2.27 -5.69
N LEU A 177 -8.41 3.20 -6.64
CA LEU A 177 -7.25 3.50 -7.49
C LEU A 177 -6.25 4.48 -6.87
N VAL A 178 -6.60 5.20 -5.79
CA VAL A 178 -5.73 6.21 -5.17
C VAL A 178 -4.33 5.68 -4.83
N PRO A 179 -4.13 4.48 -4.24
CA PRO A 179 -2.79 3.99 -3.91
C PRO A 179 -1.94 3.65 -5.15
N LEU A 180 -2.53 3.21 -6.26
CA LEU A 180 -1.81 3.03 -7.52
C LEU A 180 -1.32 4.37 -8.07
N ILE A 181 -2.25 5.33 -8.13
CA ILE A 181 -2.06 6.67 -8.69
C ILE A 181 -1.05 7.48 -7.87
N ALA A 182 -1.18 7.51 -6.54
CA ALA A 182 -0.37 8.33 -5.66
C ALA A 182 1.10 7.89 -5.62
N LEU A 183 1.39 6.62 -5.90
CA LEU A 183 2.75 6.08 -5.97
C LEU A 183 3.39 6.19 -7.35
N ALA A 184 2.61 6.40 -8.41
CA ALA A 184 3.11 6.42 -9.78
C ALA A 184 4.20 7.50 -10.04
N PRO A 185 4.10 8.76 -9.52
CA PRO A 185 5.18 9.74 -9.69
C PRO A 185 6.51 9.33 -9.03
N GLY A 186 6.45 8.66 -7.87
CA GLY A 186 7.65 8.17 -7.18
C GLY A 186 8.31 7.02 -7.93
N LYS A 187 7.50 6.08 -8.45
CA LYS A 187 7.98 5.02 -9.34
C LYS A 187 8.58 5.56 -10.64
N LEU A 188 7.99 6.60 -11.22
CA LEU A 188 8.51 7.26 -12.43
C LEU A 188 9.90 7.85 -12.22
N LEU A 189 10.13 8.53 -11.09
CA LEU A 189 11.45 9.11 -10.76
C LEU A 189 12.52 8.04 -10.53
N ILE A 190 12.16 6.89 -9.94
CA ILE A 190 13.08 5.75 -9.77
C ILE A 190 13.38 5.11 -11.13
N ALA A 191 12.36 4.80 -11.93
CA ALA A 191 12.57 4.24 -13.27
C ALA A 191 13.32 5.19 -14.23
N TRP A 192 13.22 6.51 -14.03
CA TRP A 192 14.09 7.49 -14.68
C TRP A 192 15.54 7.31 -14.22
N TYR A 193 15.78 7.27 -12.91
CA TYR A 193 17.14 7.11 -12.36
C TYR A 193 17.81 5.79 -12.81
N ASP A 194 17.08 4.68 -12.82
CA ASP A 194 17.61 3.31 -12.96
C ASP A 194 18.39 2.97 -14.24
N GLY A 195 18.59 3.88 -15.21
CA GLY A 195 19.20 3.48 -16.49
C GLY A 195 19.94 4.53 -17.33
N ASP A 196 20.28 5.71 -16.79
CA ASP A 196 21.04 6.75 -17.50
C ASP A 196 22.31 7.19 -16.72
N PHE A 197 23.02 6.26 -16.08
CA PHE A 197 24.26 6.55 -15.34
C PHE A 197 25.45 5.73 -15.83
N LEU A 198 26.52 6.45 -16.18
CA LEU A 198 27.87 5.92 -16.30
C LEU A 198 28.56 6.00 -14.93
N LEU A 199 28.89 4.85 -14.35
CA LEU A 199 29.61 4.79 -13.09
C LEU A 199 31.11 4.91 -13.37
N THR A 200 31.78 5.89 -12.75
CA THR A 200 33.23 6.10 -12.90
C THR A 200 34.07 4.95 -12.34
N HIS A 201 33.49 4.16 -11.43
CA HIS A 201 34.07 2.98 -10.79
C HIS A 201 33.02 1.88 -10.70
N PRO A 202 33.38 0.58 -10.68
CA PRO A 202 32.40 -0.50 -10.57
C PRO A 202 31.53 -0.37 -9.32
N GLY A 203 30.23 -0.12 -9.52
CA GLY A 203 29.22 -0.06 -8.47
C GLY A 203 28.60 -1.43 -8.22
N LEU A 204 28.11 -1.67 -6.99
CA LEU A 204 27.27 -2.83 -6.68
C LEU A 204 25.81 -2.41 -6.66
N GLU A 205 25.05 -2.84 -7.66
CA GLU A 205 23.62 -2.54 -7.81
C GLU A 205 22.77 -3.78 -7.58
N TYR A 206 21.56 -3.59 -7.07
CA TYR A 206 20.62 -4.68 -6.77
C TYR A 206 19.37 -4.59 -7.65
N TYR A 207 19.23 -5.55 -8.56
CA TYR A 207 18.04 -5.67 -9.41
C TYR A 207 17.38 -7.02 -9.19
N PHE A 208 16.07 -6.97 -8.88
CA PHE A 208 15.22 -8.15 -8.68
C PHE A 208 15.81 -9.20 -7.71
N GLY A 209 16.43 -8.72 -6.63
CA GLY A 209 17.07 -9.54 -5.60
C GLY A 209 18.48 -10.06 -5.92
N THR A 210 18.96 -9.87 -7.15
CA THR A 210 20.32 -10.26 -7.55
C THR A 210 21.27 -9.07 -7.48
N ALA A 211 22.47 -9.28 -6.93
CA ALA A 211 23.53 -8.30 -6.90
C ALA A 211 24.34 -8.34 -8.21
N TYR A 212 24.57 -7.18 -8.81
CA TYR A 212 25.37 -7.00 -10.03
C TYR A 212 26.48 -5.99 -9.76
N THR A 213 27.71 -6.33 -10.15
CA THR A 213 28.82 -5.36 -10.16
C THR A 213 28.97 -4.84 -11.58
N THR A 214 28.80 -3.53 -11.78
CA THR A 214 28.75 -2.93 -13.13
C THR A 214 29.37 -1.54 -13.23
N THR A 215 29.81 -1.17 -14.43
CA THR A 215 30.30 0.19 -14.78
C THR A 215 29.36 0.97 -15.72
N ALA A 216 28.56 0.29 -16.54
CA ALA A 216 27.60 0.90 -17.44
C ALA A 216 26.20 0.30 -17.26
N ILE A 217 25.20 1.18 -17.16
CA ILE A 217 23.79 0.83 -17.08
C ILE A 217 23.07 1.39 -18.31
N GLU A 218 22.47 0.52 -19.12
CA GLU A 218 21.70 0.88 -20.30
C GLU A 218 20.20 0.59 -20.08
N GLY A 219 19.35 1.59 -20.31
CA GLY A 219 17.89 1.42 -20.32
C GLY A 219 17.41 0.53 -21.48
N LEU A 220 16.62 -0.50 -21.19
CA LEU A 220 15.92 -1.32 -22.20
C LEU A 220 14.42 -1.02 -22.25
N ALA A 221 13.72 -1.71 -23.15
CA ALA A 221 12.29 -1.51 -23.39
C ALA A 221 11.42 -1.69 -22.13
N GLY A 222 11.77 -2.59 -21.21
CA GLY A 222 11.04 -2.77 -19.95
C GLY A 222 11.04 -1.50 -19.08
N ARG A 223 12.19 -0.81 -18.97
CA ARG A 223 12.30 0.50 -18.29
C ARG A 223 11.43 1.56 -18.98
N ALA A 224 11.45 1.63 -20.31
CA ALA A 224 10.63 2.58 -21.06
C ALA A 224 9.11 2.33 -20.87
N ILE A 225 8.68 1.07 -20.90
CA ILE A 225 7.28 0.67 -20.68
C ILE A 225 6.86 0.96 -19.22
N MET A 226 7.73 0.71 -18.23
CA MET A 226 7.51 1.05 -16.82
C MET A 226 7.30 2.56 -16.64
N MET A 227 8.16 3.40 -17.25
CA MET A 227 8.03 4.85 -17.21
C MET A 227 6.72 5.32 -17.87
N ALA A 228 6.38 4.77 -19.05
CA ALA A 228 5.12 5.07 -19.72
C ALA A 228 3.89 4.70 -18.86
N GLY A 229 3.89 3.52 -18.24
CA GLY A 229 2.83 3.08 -17.34
C GLY A 229 2.66 3.99 -16.11
N CYS A 230 3.78 4.42 -15.52
CA CYS A 230 3.76 5.37 -14.40
C CYS A 230 3.26 6.76 -14.82
N ALA A 231 3.67 7.27 -15.99
CA ALA A 231 3.17 8.53 -16.53
C ALA A 231 1.65 8.48 -16.81
N VAL A 232 1.16 7.39 -17.41
CA VAL A 232 -0.27 7.17 -17.66
C VAL A 232 -1.06 7.09 -16.35
N LEU A 233 -0.53 6.45 -15.29
CA LEU A 233 -1.15 6.46 -13.95
C LEU A 233 -1.14 7.84 -13.29
N ALA A 234 -0.09 8.65 -13.49
CA ALA A 234 -0.08 10.03 -13.01
C ALA A 234 -1.17 10.89 -13.71
N LEU A 235 -1.36 10.71 -15.02
CA LEU A 235 -2.47 11.32 -15.77
C LEU A 235 -3.84 10.80 -15.30
N ALA A 236 -3.96 9.52 -14.95
CA ALA A 236 -5.16 8.98 -14.29
C ALA A 236 -5.42 9.69 -12.95
N GLY A 237 -4.39 10.10 -12.22
CA GLY A 237 -4.52 10.92 -11.01
C GLY A 237 -5.03 12.33 -11.26
N LEU A 238 -4.50 13.03 -12.26
CA LEU A 238 -4.96 14.37 -12.60
C LEU A 238 -6.43 14.37 -13.06
N THR A 239 -6.81 13.38 -13.87
CA THR A 239 -8.21 13.19 -14.30
C THR A 239 -9.12 12.78 -13.14
N ALA A 240 -8.64 11.92 -12.21
CA ALA A 240 -9.36 11.59 -10.99
C ALA A 240 -9.61 12.81 -10.09
N ILE A 241 -8.61 13.69 -9.91
CA ILE A 241 -8.74 14.93 -9.11
C ILE A 241 -9.77 15.88 -9.73
N ALA A 242 -9.75 16.04 -11.06
CA ALA A 242 -10.73 16.84 -11.78
C ALA A 242 -12.16 16.25 -11.65
N ALA A 243 -12.31 14.94 -11.86
CA ALA A 243 -13.59 14.24 -11.75
C ALA A 243 -14.13 14.19 -10.31
N TRP A 244 -13.26 14.18 -9.29
CA TRP A 244 -13.68 14.06 -7.89
C TRP A 244 -14.62 15.18 -7.45
N ARG A 245 -14.41 16.40 -7.96
CA ARG A 245 -15.23 17.58 -7.63
C ARG A 245 -16.67 17.50 -8.14
N THR A 246 -16.92 16.74 -9.21
CA THR A 246 -18.26 16.65 -9.83
C THR A 246 -19.00 15.37 -9.48
N MET A 247 -18.33 14.41 -8.85
CA MET A 247 -18.99 13.25 -8.24
C MET A 247 -19.71 13.64 -6.95
N THR A 248 -21.02 13.42 -6.92
CA THR A 248 -21.79 13.32 -5.66
C THR A 248 -22.01 11.85 -5.34
N GLU A 249 -21.79 11.46 -4.09
CA GLU A 249 -22.06 10.12 -3.58
C GLU A 249 -23.04 10.29 -2.42
N ARG A 250 -24.23 9.70 -2.54
CA ARG A 250 -25.21 9.62 -1.45
C ARG A 250 -25.05 8.26 -0.82
N ASP A 251 -24.22 8.19 0.22
CA ASP A 251 -24.17 7.02 1.06
C ASP A 251 -25.41 6.99 1.95
N LEU A 252 -26.25 5.98 1.74
CA LEU A 252 -27.48 5.76 2.50
C LEU A 252 -27.20 5.15 3.89
N ILE A 253 -25.98 4.67 4.16
CA ILE A 253 -25.60 3.99 5.40
C ILE A 253 -24.22 4.50 5.87
N PRO A 254 -24.13 5.76 6.35
CA PRO A 254 -22.87 6.34 6.83
C PRO A 254 -22.31 5.56 8.02
N LEU A 255 -20.98 5.41 8.10
CA LEU A 255 -20.35 4.56 9.13
C LEU A 255 -20.37 5.13 10.56
N GLU A 256 -20.70 6.41 10.71
CA GLU A 256 -20.69 7.17 11.97
C GLU A 256 -19.56 6.76 12.94
N GLY A 257 -19.87 6.29 14.15
CA GLY A 257 -18.88 5.89 15.16
C GLY A 257 -18.01 4.71 14.75
N ALA A 258 -18.46 3.84 13.85
CA ALA A 258 -17.66 2.72 13.36
C ALA A 258 -16.53 3.17 12.41
N ARG A 259 -16.48 4.43 11.95
CA ARG A 259 -15.43 4.92 11.04
C ARG A 259 -14.03 4.99 11.66
N TYR A 260 -13.91 5.13 12.99
CA TYR A 260 -12.61 5.42 13.62
C TYR A 260 -11.58 4.31 13.42
N PHE A 261 -12.00 3.04 13.51
CA PHE A 261 -11.11 1.89 13.23
C PHE A 261 -10.62 1.84 11.77
N PRO A 262 -11.48 1.80 10.74
CA PRO A 262 -11.04 1.76 9.34
C PRO A 262 -10.30 3.03 8.90
N SER A 263 -10.67 4.22 9.39
CA SER A 263 -9.91 5.44 9.15
C SER A 263 -8.51 5.40 9.77
N GLY A 264 -8.39 4.94 11.01
CA GLY A 264 -7.10 4.76 11.68
C GLY A 264 -6.24 3.69 11.00
N ALA A 265 -6.85 2.58 10.58
CA ALA A 265 -6.19 1.51 9.84
C ALA A 265 -5.57 2.02 8.54
N ALA A 266 -6.25 2.88 7.76
CA ALA A 266 -5.69 3.48 6.55
C ALA A 266 -4.40 4.29 6.83
N VAL A 267 -4.37 5.05 7.92
CA VAL A 267 -3.19 5.82 8.36
C VAL A 267 -2.07 4.89 8.83
N VAL A 268 -2.37 3.87 9.64
CA VAL A 268 -1.39 2.88 10.10
C VAL A 268 -0.78 2.12 8.92
N CYS A 269 -1.59 1.74 7.92
CA CYS A 269 -1.09 1.07 6.71
C CYS A 269 -0.12 1.96 5.92
N ALA A 270 -0.41 3.25 5.79
CA ALA A 270 0.51 4.20 5.17
C ALA A 270 1.83 4.34 5.97
N VAL A 271 1.76 4.43 7.30
CA VAL A 271 2.97 4.47 8.16
C VAL A 271 3.79 3.19 8.02
N LEU A 272 3.17 2.01 8.04
CA LEU A 272 3.85 0.73 7.81
C LEU A 272 4.53 0.67 6.43
N ALA A 273 3.85 1.16 5.39
CA ALA A 273 4.41 1.20 4.03
C ALA A 273 5.54 2.23 3.86
N ILE A 274 5.50 3.35 4.60
CA ILE A 274 6.60 4.33 4.70
C ILE A 274 7.81 3.72 5.41
N ILE A 275 7.60 3.04 6.54
CA ILE A 275 8.68 2.32 7.24
C ILE A 275 9.26 1.22 6.33
N ALA A 276 8.41 0.50 5.58
CA ALA A 276 8.84 -0.51 4.61
C ALA A 276 9.72 0.07 3.49
N LEU A 277 9.49 1.33 3.07
CA LEU A 277 10.35 2.03 2.11
C LEU A 277 11.69 2.50 2.73
N ALA A 278 11.71 2.81 4.03
CA ALA A 278 12.92 3.21 4.76
C ALA A 278 13.87 2.03 5.04
N VAL A 279 13.34 0.80 5.11
CA VAL A 279 14.10 -0.44 5.32
C VAL A 279 14.68 -0.96 3.99
N PRO A 280 15.91 -1.53 3.98
CA PRO A 280 16.47 -2.26 2.85
C PRO A 280 15.50 -3.25 2.19
N ALA A 281 15.62 -3.44 0.88
CA ALA A 281 14.75 -4.34 0.11
C ALA A 281 14.82 -5.80 0.62
N ALA A 282 16.01 -6.25 0.99
CA ALA A 282 16.26 -7.54 1.63
C ALA A 282 17.44 -7.39 2.59
N VAL A 283 17.69 -8.40 3.42
CA VAL A 283 18.87 -8.45 4.29
C VAL A 283 19.94 -9.32 3.61
N PRO A 284 21.22 -8.93 3.55
CA PRO A 284 22.27 -9.78 3.00
C PRO A 284 22.37 -11.12 3.76
N ALA A 285 22.52 -12.21 3.03
CA ALA A 285 22.70 -13.54 3.59
C ALA A 285 24.08 -13.65 4.27
N VAL A 286 24.13 -14.16 5.50
CA VAL A 286 25.40 -14.34 6.23
C VAL A 286 26.14 -15.56 5.68
N GLN A 287 26.91 -15.35 4.60
CA GLN A 287 27.79 -16.35 4.03
C GLN A 287 29.01 -16.56 4.94
N LYS A 288 29.18 -17.76 5.47
CA LYS A 288 30.37 -18.17 6.23
C LYS A 288 31.33 -18.89 5.30
N TYR A 289 32.60 -18.50 5.30
CA TYR A 289 33.67 -19.25 4.65
C TYR A 289 34.75 -19.62 5.68
N THR A 290 35.53 -20.65 5.38
CA THR A 290 36.70 -21.01 6.20
C THR A 290 37.95 -20.53 5.49
N ASP A 291 38.71 -19.67 6.16
CA ASP A 291 40.03 -19.20 5.71
C ASP A 291 41.03 -20.38 5.65
N PRO A 292 42.08 -20.34 4.79
CA PRO A 292 43.18 -21.31 4.82
C PRO A 292 43.81 -21.59 6.20
N SER A 293 43.73 -20.64 7.13
CA SER A 293 44.14 -20.76 8.54
C SER A 293 43.15 -21.52 9.45
N GLY A 294 42.00 -21.95 8.91
CA GLY A 294 40.96 -22.69 9.64
C GLY A 294 39.92 -21.82 10.36
N PHE A 295 40.04 -20.49 10.33
CA PHE A 295 39.05 -19.59 10.93
C PHE A 295 37.79 -19.48 10.08
N VAL A 296 36.62 -19.58 10.72
CA VAL A 296 35.32 -19.35 10.06
C VAL A 296 35.01 -17.86 10.09
N LEU A 297 35.12 -17.21 8.93
CA LEU A 297 34.88 -15.80 8.73
C LEU A 297 33.54 -15.57 8.01
N THR A 298 32.87 -14.46 8.32
CA THR A 298 31.69 -14.01 7.58
C THR A 298 32.12 -13.15 6.39
N ARG A 299 31.64 -13.49 5.20
CA ARG A 299 31.80 -12.63 4.03
C ARG A 299 30.89 -11.42 4.18
N ASP A 300 31.45 -10.23 4.07
CA ASP A 300 30.65 -9.02 4.02
C ASP A 300 29.94 -8.93 2.66
N ILE A 301 28.62 -8.77 2.69
CA ILE A 301 27.77 -8.59 1.52
C ILE A 301 27.03 -7.28 1.75
N GLN A 302 27.41 -6.26 1.00
CA GLN A 302 26.79 -4.94 1.06
C GLN A 302 25.28 -5.06 0.87
N ALA A 303 24.51 -4.52 1.82
CA ALA A 303 23.05 -4.64 1.81
C ALA A 303 22.42 -3.88 0.61
N PRO A 304 21.29 -4.37 0.07
CA PRO A 304 20.48 -3.61 -0.88
C PRO A 304 20.10 -2.24 -0.32
N ALA A 305 20.20 -1.18 -1.14
CA ALA A 305 19.81 0.15 -0.73
C ALA A 305 18.32 0.22 -0.32
N SER A 306 17.99 1.05 0.66
CA SER A 306 16.61 1.46 0.94
C SER A 306 16.23 2.66 0.09
N ALA A 307 14.94 2.99 -0.01
CA ALA A 307 14.49 4.12 -0.82
C ALA A 307 15.01 5.50 -0.31
N VAL A 308 15.64 5.53 0.87
CA VAL A 308 16.22 6.73 1.49
C VAL A 308 17.76 6.69 1.50
N SER A 309 18.38 5.57 1.13
CA SER A 309 19.86 5.44 1.07
C SER A 309 20.43 5.50 -0.35
N ILE A 310 19.59 5.50 -1.39
CA ILE A 310 20.01 5.78 -2.77
C ILE A 310 20.25 7.29 -2.91
N GLY A 311 21.26 7.71 -3.66
CA GLY A 311 21.54 9.12 -3.92
C GLY A 311 20.69 9.75 -5.03
N GLY A 312 20.76 11.07 -5.17
CA GLY A 312 20.27 11.80 -6.35
C GLY A 312 18.75 11.68 -6.60
N VAL A 313 18.36 11.45 -7.85
CA VAL A 313 16.94 11.45 -8.27
C VAL A 313 16.15 10.29 -7.67
N ALA A 314 16.77 9.13 -7.44
CA ALA A 314 16.13 8.01 -6.76
C ALA A 314 15.79 8.32 -5.28
N LEU A 315 16.57 9.15 -4.59
CA LEU A 315 16.19 9.66 -3.25
C LEU A 315 14.89 10.46 -3.33
N ALA A 316 14.79 11.38 -4.31
CA ALA A 316 13.58 12.15 -4.52
C ALA A 316 12.39 11.25 -4.89
N GLY A 317 12.61 10.22 -5.72
CA GLY A 317 11.61 9.20 -6.02
C GLY A 317 11.15 8.42 -4.77
N GLY A 318 12.07 8.02 -3.90
CA GLY A 318 11.78 7.38 -2.63
C GLY A 318 10.98 8.25 -1.66
N ILE A 319 11.34 9.54 -1.54
CA ILE A 319 10.57 10.53 -0.77
C ILE A 319 9.17 10.70 -1.37
N VAL A 320 9.04 10.82 -2.69
CA VAL A 320 7.74 10.94 -3.36
C VAL A 320 6.88 9.68 -3.18
N LEU A 321 7.46 8.48 -3.13
CA LEU A 321 6.74 7.25 -2.76
C LEU A 321 6.21 7.30 -1.31
N MET A 322 7.01 7.80 -0.35
CA MET A 322 6.56 7.95 1.04
C MET A 322 5.44 8.99 1.16
N VAL A 323 5.55 10.12 0.47
CA VAL A 323 4.48 11.13 0.37
C VAL A 323 3.24 10.55 -0.31
N GLY A 324 3.40 9.73 -1.36
CA GLY A 324 2.30 9.04 -2.03
C GLY A 324 1.53 8.11 -1.09
N TRP A 325 2.22 7.34 -0.25
CA TRP A 325 1.58 6.54 0.81
C TRP A 325 0.87 7.40 1.86
N LEU A 326 1.50 8.49 2.32
CA LEU A 326 0.90 9.42 3.28
C LEU A 326 -0.39 10.04 2.72
N VAL A 327 -0.36 10.50 1.47
CA VAL A 327 -1.52 11.05 0.75
C VAL A 327 -2.61 9.98 0.59
N ALA A 328 -2.26 8.75 0.20
CA ALA A 328 -3.22 7.67 0.08
C ALA A 328 -3.89 7.33 1.42
N GLY A 329 -3.11 7.14 2.48
CA GLY A 329 -3.63 6.85 3.83
C GLY A 329 -4.52 7.96 4.38
N ALA A 330 -4.10 9.23 4.26
CA ALA A 330 -4.87 10.38 4.70
C ALA A 330 -6.14 10.62 3.85
N PHE A 331 -6.07 10.43 2.53
CA PHE A 331 -7.23 10.56 1.65
C PHE A 331 -8.27 9.48 1.91
N VAL A 332 -7.85 8.22 2.04
CA VAL A 332 -8.74 7.10 2.38
C VAL A 332 -9.29 7.29 3.80
N GLY A 333 -8.45 7.55 4.79
CA GLY A 333 -8.88 7.72 6.19
C GLY A 333 -9.82 8.91 6.42
N SER A 334 -9.77 9.94 5.58
CA SER A 334 -10.69 11.09 5.61
C SER A 334 -12.02 10.86 4.89
N ARG A 335 -12.28 9.69 4.29
CA ARG A 335 -13.59 9.41 3.67
C ARG A 335 -14.67 9.24 4.74
N SER A 336 -15.75 10.01 4.61
CA SER A 336 -16.95 9.89 5.45
C SER A 336 -17.94 8.84 4.94
N THR A 337 -17.92 8.53 3.64
CA THR A 337 -18.77 7.51 3.02
C THR A 337 -18.13 6.13 3.15
N ARG A 338 -18.94 5.15 3.57
CA ARG A 338 -18.60 3.74 3.74
C ARG A 338 -18.00 3.14 2.48
N THR A 339 -18.66 3.36 1.36
CA THR A 339 -18.33 2.80 0.05
C THR A 339 -16.95 3.27 -0.40
N ALA A 340 -16.66 4.58 -0.31
CA ALA A 340 -15.36 5.15 -0.62
C ALA A 340 -14.25 4.75 0.36
N LEU A 341 -14.56 4.60 1.65
CA LEU A 341 -13.61 4.10 2.65
C LEU A 341 -13.23 2.62 2.38
N VAL A 342 -14.21 1.77 2.11
CA VAL A 342 -14.01 0.36 1.73
C VAL A 342 -13.22 0.25 0.44
N GLY A 343 -13.59 1.01 -0.61
CA GLY A 343 -12.86 1.05 -1.88
C GLY A 343 -11.39 1.42 -1.68
N GLY A 344 -11.14 2.50 -0.95
CA GLY A 344 -9.79 2.94 -0.62
C GLY A 344 -8.96 1.92 0.16
N LEU A 345 -9.56 1.26 1.15
CA LEU A 345 -8.90 0.20 1.93
C LEU A 345 -8.62 -1.06 1.09
N VAL A 346 -9.51 -1.45 0.18
CA VAL A 346 -9.23 -2.51 -0.81
C VAL A 346 -8.07 -2.13 -1.72
N GLY A 347 -8.01 -0.87 -2.17
CA GLY A 347 -6.88 -0.34 -2.92
C GLY A 347 -5.55 -0.44 -2.16
N ILE A 348 -5.53 -0.04 -0.89
CA ILE A 348 -4.35 -0.14 -0.02
C ILE A 348 -3.96 -1.61 0.17
N ALA A 349 -4.93 -2.49 0.44
CA ALA A 349 -4.71 -3.91 0.63
C ALA A 349 -4.05 -4.57 -0.59
N VAL A 350 -4.57 -4.31 -1.78
CA VAL A 350 -4.04 -4.82 -3.05
C VAL A 350 -2.65 -4.29 -3.32
N VAL A 351 -2.41 -2.98 -3.21
CA VAL A 351 -1.12 -2.38 -3.56
C VAL A 351 -0.03 -2.80 -2.58
N ALA A 352 -0.31 -2.79 -1.27
CA ALA A 352 0.62 -3.29 -0.26
C ALA A 352 0.87 -4.80 -0.39
N GLY A 353 -0.17 -5.60 -0.60
CA GLY A 353 -0.05 -7.04 -0.83
C GLY A 353 0.78 -7.37 -2.08
N SER A 354 0.59 -6.63 -3.17
CA SER A 354 1.39 -6.78 -4.39
C SER A 354 2.86 -6.40 -4.15
N SER A 355 3.13 -5.31 -3.43
CA SER A 355 4.49 -4.94 -3.01
C SER A 355 5.15 -5.98 -2.11
N ALA A 356 4.40 -6.66 -1.23
CA ALA A 356 4.90 -7.79 -0.46
C ALA A 356 5.26 -8.98 -1.37
N LEU A 357 4.40 -9.31 -2.34
CA LEU A 357 4.63 -10.43 -3.27
C LEU A 357 5.82 -10.21 -4.21
N PHE A 358 6.01 -8.99 -4.74
CA PHE A 358 7.21 -8.67 -5.52
C PHE A 358 8.48 -8.69 -4.66
N ASN A 359 8.41 -8.23 -3.40
CA ASN A 359 9.54 -8.32 -2.49
C ASN A 359 9.88 -9.77 -2.11
N LEU A 360 8.87 -10.64 -1.96
CA LEU A 360 9.05 -12.08 -1.76
C LEU A 360 9.66 -12.76 -3.00
N ARG A 361 9.19 -12.43 -4.21
CA ARG A 361 9.80 -12.86 -5.48
C ARG A 361 11.29 -12.55 -5.50
N ASP A 362 11.64 -11.29 -5.26
CA ASP A 362 13.03 -10.81 -5.34
C ASP A 362 13.91 -11.52 -4.29
N VAL A 363 13.42 -11.65 -3.05
CA VAL A 363 14.10 -12.39 -1.97
C VAL A 363 14.33 -13.86 -2.33
N LEU A 364 13.38 -14.52 -2.99
CA LEU A 364 13.50 -15.94 -3.36
C LEU A 364 14.35 -16.18 -4.62
N ALA A 365 14.57 -15.15 -5.44
CA ALA A 365 15.39 -15.24 -6.65
C ALA A 365 16.89 -15.03 -6.36
N GLY A 366 17.24 -14.27 -5.31
CA GLY A 366 18.62 -13.91 -4.97
C GLY A 366 19.29 -14.89 -4.00
N PRO A 367 20.43 -15.54 -4.35
CA PRO A 367 21.16 -16.41 -3.43
C PRO A 367 21.93 -15.64 -2.34
N ASP A 368 22.17 -14.34 -2.55
CA ASP A 368 22.93 -13.45 -1.66
C ASP A 368 22.06 -12.72 -0.62
N VAL A 369 20.73 -12.93 -0.61
CA VAL A 369 19.79 -12.18 0.24
C VAL A 369 18.76 -13.08 0.95
N VAL A 370 18.21 -12.58 2.06
CA VAL A 370 17.12 -13.21 2.83
C VAL A 370 16.01 -12.21 3.17
N GLY A 371 14.83 -12.72 3.51
CA GLY A 371 13.64 -11.92 3.79
C GLY A 371 13.81 -10.95 4.95
N GLY A 372 13.77 -9.65 4.65
CA GLY A 372 13.87 -8.57 5.63
C GLY A 372 12.53 -8.09 6.19
N PRO A 373 12.53 -7.11 7.13
CA PRO A 373 11.32 -6.55 7.70
C PRO A 373 10.34 -5.94 6.68
N ARG A 374 10.86 -5.45 5.54
CA ARG A 374 10.08 -4.82 4.46
C ARG A 374 8.93 -5.71 3.95
N LEU A 375 9.20 -6.99 3.73
CA LEU A 375 8.20 -7.99 3.32
C LEU A 375 7.03 -8.03 4.31
N TYR A 376 7.35 -8.20 5.59
CA TYR A 376 6.37 -8.34 6.66
C TYR A 376 5.59 -7.04 6.92
N LEU A 377 6.22 -5.88 6.76
CA LEU A 377 5.56 -4.57 6.90
C LEU A 377 4.52 -4.32 5.79
N TYR A 378 4.85 -4.63 4.53
CA TYR A 378 3.87 -4.55 3.44
C TYR A 378 2.76 -5.61 3.59
N ALA A 379 3.09 -6.84 4.00
CA ALA A 379 2.10 -7.87 4.26
C ALA A 379 1.15 -7.48 5.41
N ALA A 380 1.67 -6.94 6.51
CA ALA A 380 0.88 -6.45 7.63
C ALA A 380 -0.03 -5.27 7.24
N ALA A 381 0.47 -4.32 6.45
CA ALA A 381 -0.36 -3.24 5.89
C ALA A 381 -1.46 -3.80 4.97
N GLY A 382 -1.14 -4.77 4.11
CA GLY A 382 -2.10 -5.44 3.23
C GLY A 382 -3.24 -6.11 4.00
N VAL A 383 -2.88 -6.93 5.00
CA VAL A 383 -3.84 -7.65 5.85
C VAL A 383 -4.66 -6.69 6.71
N LEU A 384 -4.05 -5.69 7.33
CA LEU A 384 -4.76 -4.70 8.15
C LEU A 384 -5.78 -3.92 7.31
N ALA A 385 -5.42 -3.49 6.11
CA ALA A 385 -6.33 -2.80 5.21
C ALA A 385 -7.47 -3.71 4.74
N ALA A 386 -7.21 -4.99 4.45
CA ALA A 386 -8.25 -5.97 4.10
C ALA A 386 -9.23 -6.22 5.26
N VAL A 387 -8.72 -6.41 6.49
CA VAL A 387 -9.55 -6.58 7.69
C VAL A 387 -10.39 -5.33 7.97
N ALA A 388 -9.80 -4.14 7.83
CA ALA A 388 -10.52 -2.87 7.97
C ALA A 388 -11.59 -2.67 6.89
N ALA A 389 -11.32 -3.07 5.64
CA ALA A 389 -12.30 -3.04 4.55
C ALA A 389 -13.47 -3.99 4.84
N VAL A 390 -13.20 -5.23 5.30
CA VAL A 390 -14.24 -6.20 5.67
C VAL A 390 -15.05 -5.70 6.88
N TYR A 391 -14.40 -5.09 7.88
CA TYR A 391 -15.08 -4.48 9.01
C TYR A 391 -16.03 -3.36 8.57
N ALA A 392 -15.54 -2.38 7.78
CA ALA A 392 -16.37 -1.30 7.25
C ALA A 392 -17.47 -1.79 6.27
N ALA A 393 -17.21 -2.89 5.56
CA ALA A 393 -18.20 -3.54 4.71
C ALA A 393 -19.25 -4.34 5.50
N LYS A 394 -19.00 -4.71 6.76
CA LYS A 394 -19.94 -5.46 7.62
C LYS A 394 -20.61 -4.63 8.72
N SER A 395 -20.00 -3.52 9.15
CA SER A 395 -20.59 -2.61 10.14
C SER A 395 -21.92 -2.04 9.60
N ARG A 396 -23.03 -2.59 10.08
CA ARG A 396 -24.34 -1.93 10.03
C ARG A 396 -24.37 -0.87 11.13
N MET A 397 -25.22 0.14 10.96
CA MET A 397 -25.63 0.94 12.12
C MET A 397 -26.28 -0.02 13.13
N PRO A 398 -25.95 0.04 14.43
CA PRO A 398 -26.84 -0.50 15.44
C PRO A 398 -28.17 0.25 15.30
N GLU A 399 -29.21 -0.49 14.93
CA GLU A 399 -30.55 0.01 14.67
C GLU A 399 -31.02 0.85 15.88
N ARG A 400 -31.55 2.07 15.76
CA ARG A 400 -32.88 2.44 15.22
C ARG A 400 -34.06 1.50 15.52
N ASP A 401 -33.85 0.28 15.95
CA ASP A 401 -34.91 -0.64 16.34
C ASP A 401 -35.39 -0.31 17.76
N GLU A 402 -34.49 0.16 18.65
CA GLU A 402 -34.87 0.77 19.93
C GLU A 402 -35.76 2.03 19.75
N LEU A 403 -35.57 2.78 18.65
CA LEU A 403 -36.41 3.95 18.31
C LEU A 403 -37.74 3.58 17.65
N VAL A 404 -37.94 2.32 17.27
CA VAL A 404 -39.21 1.81 16.71
C VAL A 404 -39.96 0.97 17.74
N SER A 405 -39.28 0.27 18.67
CA SER A 405 -39.91 -0.44 19.79
C SER A 405 -40.66 0.52 20.71
N ASP A 406 -40.04 1.65 21.05
CA ASP A 406 -40.57 2.57 22.06
C ASP A 406 -41.70 3.46 21.51
N ALA A 407 -41.83 3.55 20.18
CA ALA A 407 -42.87 4.35 19.52
C ALA A 407 -44.22 3.61 19.34
N VAL A 408 -44.30 2.32 19.72
CA VAL A 408 -45.50 1.48 19.57
C VAL A 408 -46.12 1.11 20.93
N ALA A 409 -45.44 1.39 22.04
CA ALA A 409 -45.81 0.99 23.39
C ALA A 409 -46.53 2.09 24.20
N GLU A 410 -47.63 2.66 23.69
CA GLU A 410 -48.70 3.23 24.54
C GLU A 410 -50.01 3.40 23.74
N PRO A 411 -50.99 2.52 24.00
CA PRO A 411 -52.29 3.04 24.41
C PRO A 411 -52.92 2.21 25.56
N VAL A 412 -53.00 2.80 26.75
CA VAL A 412 -53.92 2.42 27.84
C VAL A 412 -54.48 3.70 28.46
#